data_AF-A0A7R9VD99-F1
#
_entry.id   AF-A0A7R9VD99-F1
#
_cell.length_a   1.000
_cell.length_b   1.000
_cell.length_c   1.000
_cell.angle_alpha   90.00
_cell.angle_beta   90.00
_cell.angle_gamma   90.00
#
_symmetry.space_group_name_H-M   'P 1'
#
loop_
_entity.id
_entity.type
_entity.pdbx_description
1 polymer ?
#
loop_
_entity_poly.entity_id
_entity_poly.type
_entity_poly.pdbx_seq_one_letter_code
_entity_poly.pdbx_strand_id
1 'polypeptide(L)'
;EAGCLRAYQPQQLVKGMYAGFLPVWLEVWPRDRLLLLRTEDYKAAPLAHVAATAAFLGMAPMGDAEALAAERMAAHNVKAYSTMLNQTRDMLQEFYRPWNERLKKLMGDDERWLWGY
;
A
#
# COMPACT_ATOMS: atom_id res chain seq x y z
N GLU A 1 -30.44 -15.12 13.71
CA GLU A 1 -29.45 -15.29 14.80
C GLU A 1 -28.07 -14.90 14.29
N ALA A 2 -27.39 -14.01 15.02
CA ALA A 2 -26.16 -13.35 14.61
C ALA A 2 -24.96 -14.31 14.71
N GLY A 3 -24.78 -15.14 13.69
CA GLY A 3 -23.58 -15.93 13.48
C GLY A 3 -22.48 -15.12 12.79
N CYS A 4 -21.97 -14.06 13.42
CA CYS A 4 -20.75 -13.42 12.93
C CYS A 4 -20.00 -12.79 14.11
N LEU A 5 -18.67 -12.82 14.05
CA LEU A 5 -17.69 -12.44 15.09
C LEU A 5 -17.28 -13.58 16.04
N ARG A 6 -16.63 -14.63 15.48
CA ARG A 6 -15.85 -15.58 16.29
C ARG A 6 -14.45 -15.07 16.70
N ALA A 7 -13.97 -13.98 16.12
CA ALA A 7 -12.82 -13.21 16.59
C ALA A 7 -12.71 -11.91 15.79
N TYR A 8 -13.01 -10.76 16.38
CA TYR A 8 -12.65 -9.47 15.79
C TYR A 8 -11.32 -9.03 16.40
N GLN A 9 -10.28 -8.97 15.58
CA GLN A 9 -9.03 -8.30 15.96
C GLN A 9 -9.10 -6.88 15.39
N PRO A 10 -9.35 -5.84 16.21
CA PRO A 10 -9.37 -4.44 15.73
C PRO A 10 -8.08 -4.05 15.00
N GLN A 11 -7.01 -4.82 15.23
CA GLN A 11 -5.76 -4.78 14.50
C GLN A 11 -5.91 -4.79 12.97
N GLN A 12 -6.95 -5.43 12.42
CA GLN A 12 -7.16 -5.46 10.96
C GLN A 12 -7.50 -4.08 10.38
N LEU A 13 -8.15 -3.22 11.16
CA LEU A 13 -8.37 -1.82 10.78
C LEU A 13 -7.19 -0.94 11.15
N VAL A 14 -6.67 -1.12 12.38
CA VAL A 14 -5.58 -0.30 12.90
C VAL A 14 -4.35 -0.34 11.99
N LYS A 15 -3.99 -1.50 11.42
CA LYS A 15 -2.84 -1.63 10.50
C LYS A 15 -2.96 -0.78 9.22
N GLY A 16 -4.17 -0.39 8.81
CA GLY A 16 -4.42 0.46 7.65
C GLY A 16 -4.28 1.95 7.93
N MET A 17 -4.15 2.35 9.20
CA MET A 17 -3.99 3.74 9.61
C MET A 17 -2.54 4.23 9.42
N TYR A 18 -2.03 4.20 8.20
CA TYR A 18 -0.60 4.44 7.93
C TYR A 18 -0.08 5.76 8.51
N ALA A 19 -0.89 6.83 8.46
CA ALA A 19 -0.53 8.13 9.03
C ALA A 19 -0.39 8.15 10.56
N GLY A 20 -0.90 7.13 11.26
CA GLY A 20 -0.68 6.93 12.69
C GLY A 20 0.71 6.38 13.02
N PHE A 21 1.34 5.67 12.09
CA PHE A 21 2.64 5.02 12.31
C PHE A 21 3.80 5.76 11.64
N LEU A 22 3.58 6.27 10.43
CA LEU A 22 4.64 6.86 9.62
C LEU A 22 5.41 8.00 10.32
N PRO A 23 4.78 8.92 11.08
CA PRO A 23 5.51 9.96 11.80
C PRO A 23 6.58 9.41 12.75
N VAL A 24 6.29 8.31 13.46
CA VAL A 24 7.25 7.67 14.37
C VAL A 24 8.47 7.14 13.62
N TRP A 25 8.28 6.62 12.41
CA TRP A 25 9.41 6.21 11.56
C TRP A 25 10.23 7.41 11.07
N LEU A 26 9.57 8.52 10.75
CA LEU A 26 10.22 9.75 10.26
C LEU A 26 10.96 10.52 11.37
N GLU A 27 10.62 10.31 12.64
CA GLU A 27 11.39 10.82 13.78
C GLU A 27 12.76 10.15 13.90
N VAL A 28 12.89 8.91 13.46
CA VAL A 28 14.12 8.11 13.56
C VAL A 28 14.91 8.11 12.26
N TRP A 29 14.22 8.01 11.13
CA TRP A 29 14.82 7.89 9.80
C TRP A 29 14.44 9.07 8.92
N PRO A 30 15.40 9.72 8.25
CA PRO A 30 15.08 10.78 7.31
C PRO A 30 14.26 10.23 6.13
N ARG A 31 13.42 11.08 5.53
CA ARG A 31 12.42 10.69 4.51
C ARG A 31 13.03 9.97 3.32
N ASP A 32 14.25 10.33 2.93
CA ASP A 32 15.01 9.73 1.83
C ASP A 32 15.48 8.29 2.09
N ARG A 33 15.39 7.81 3.34
CA ARG A 33 15.66 6.41 3.74
C ARG A 33 14.41 5.53 3.75
N LEU A 34 13.26 6.06 3.34
CA LEU A 34 12.01 5.31 3.26
C LEU A 34 11.47 5.32 1.82
N LEU A 35 11.33 4.14 1.23
CA LEU A 35 10.62 3.97 -0.04
C LEU A 35 9.17 3.55 0.24
N LEU A 36 8.22 4.41 -0.12
CA LEU A 36 6.79 4.17 0.06
C LEU A 36 6.16 3.92 -1.32
N LEU A 37 5.65 2.71 -1.53
CA LEU A 37 5.06 2.28 -2.80
C LEU A 37 3.57 2.04 -2.64
N ARG A 38 2.77 2.51 -3.60
CA ARG A 38 1.36 2.13 -3.69
C ARG A 38 1.23 0.80 -4.44
N THR A 39 0.36 -0.06 -3.94
CA THR A 39 0.16 -1.38 -4.56
C THR A 39 -0.50 -1.24 -5.93
N GLU A 40 -1.36 -0.24 -6.11
CA GLU A 40 -2.04 0.08 -7.37
C GLU A 40 -1.03 0.48 -8.45
N ASP A 41 -0.06 1.34 -8.11
CA ASP A 41 0.99 1.75 -9.04
C ASP A 41 1.93 0.60 -9.38
N TYR A 42 2.32 -0.19 -8.37
CA TYR A 42 3.11 -1.40 -8.58
C TYR A 42 2.42 -2.37 -9.54
N LYS A 43 1.12 -2.62 -9.37
CA LYS A 43 0.36 -3.50 -10.26
C LYS A 43 0.24 -2.95 -11.68
N ALA A 44 0.16 -1.62 -11.84
CA ALA A 44 0.08 -0.97 -13.14
C ALA A 44 1.43 -0.97 -13.88
N ALA A 45 2.55 -0.91 -13.15
CA ALA A 45 3.89 -0.89 -13.74
C ALA A 45 4.93 -1.66 -12.88
N PRO A 46 4.88 -3.00 -12.84
CA PRO A 46 5.71 -3.80 -11.93
C PRO A 46 7.20 -3.60 -12.13
N LEU A 47 7.69 -3.68 -13.38
CA LEU A 47 9.12 -3.53 -13.68
C LEU A 47 9.65 -2.16 -13.28
N ALA A 48 8.90 -1.09 -13.55
CA ALA A 48 9.32 0.27 -13.19
C ALA A 48 9.49 0.42 -11.66
N HIS A 49 8.58 -0.19 -10.88
CA HIS A 49 8.65 -0.15 -9.43
C HIS A 49 9.75 -1.04 -8.85
N VAL A 50 10.02 -2.20 -9.47
CA VAL A 50 11.16 -3.04 -9.11
C VAL A 50 12.48 -2.33 -9.41
N ALA A 51 12.60 -1.68 -10.57
CA ALA A 51 13.77 -0.89 -10.92
C ALA A 51 13.96 0.30 -9.95
N ALA A 52 12.89 1.01 -9.61
CA ALA A 52 12.92 2.07 -8.60
C ALA A 52 13.37 1.55 -7.21
N THR A 53 12.94 0.35 -6.84
CA THR A 53 13.36 -0.30 -5.59
C THR A 53 14.83 -0.68 -5.63
N ALA A 54 15.33 -1.25 -6.73
CA ALA A 54 16.74 -1.57 -6.91
C ALA A 54 17.62 -0.32 -6.84
N ALA A 55 17.22 0.75 -7.51
CA ALA A 55 17.91 2.04 -7.46
C ALA A 55 17.94 2.63 -6.04
N PHE A 56 16.80 2.59 -5.32
CA PHE A 56 16.71 3.03 -3.93
C PHE A 56 17.65 2.24 -3.00
N LEU A 57 17.82 0.94 -3.24
CA LEU A 57 18.75 0.09 -2.51
C LEU A 57 20.22 0.26 -2.92
N GLY A 58 20.52 1.08 -3.93
CA GLY A 58 21.88 1.25 -4.47
C GLY A 58 22.38 0.04 -5.25
N MET A 59 21.47 -0.78 -5.79
CA MET A 59 21.81 -1.95 -6.60
C MET A 59 22.13 -1.55 -8.05
N ALA A 60 22.85 -2.41 -8.75
CA ALA A 60 23.05 -2.25 -10.19
C ALA A 60 21.71 -2.27 -10.93
N PRO A 61 21.58 -1.53 -12.06
CA PRO A 61 20.38 -1.58 -12.89
C PRO A 61 20.13 -3.00 -13.41
N MET A 62 18.85 -3.36 -13.47
CA MET A 62 18.41 -4.65 -14.02
C MET A 62 18.69 -4.72 -15.52
N GLY A 63 19.31 -5.80 -15.97
CA GLY A 63 19.51 -6.06 -17.40
C GLY A 63 18.25 -6.57 -18.10
N ASP A 64 18.21 -6.49 -19.43
CA ASP A 64 17.05 -6.90 -20.24
C ASP A 64 16.59 -8.33 -19.98
N ALA A 65 17.54 -9.26 -19.78
CA ALA A 65 17.24 -10.66 -19.49
C ALA A 65 16.57 -10.84 -18.11
N GLU A 66 16.99 -10.07 -17.11
CA GLU A 66 16.43 -10.12 -15.76
C GLU A 66 15.03 -9.49 -15.73
N ALA A 67 14.84 -8.38 -16.46
CA ALA A 67 13.53 -7.75 -16.63
C ALA A 67 12.55 -8.72 -17.30
N LEU A 68 12.96 -9.37 -18.39
CA LEU A 68 12.15 -10.37 -19.08
C LEU A 68 11.82 -11.58 -18.17
N ALA A 69 12.75 -12.01 -17.33
CA ALA A 69 12.52 -13.07 -16.36
C ALA A 69 11.50 -12.64 -15.29
N ALA A 70 11.61 -11.41 -14.79
CA ALA A 70 10.71 -10.85 -13.78
C ALA A 70 9.27 -10.71 -14.31
N GLU A 71 9.08 -10.29 -15.57
CA GLU A 71 7.74 -10.23 -16.19
C GLU A 71 7.06 -11.58 -16.29
N ARG A 72 7.83 -12.65 -16.46
CA ARG A 72 7.33 -14.03 -16.61
C ARG A 72 7.05 -14.70 -15.27
N MET A 73 7.44 -14.09 -14.15
CA MET A 73 7.19 -14.68 -12.83
C MET A 73 5.70 -14.75 -12.54
N ALA A 74 5.25 -15.93 -12.11
CA ALA A 74 3.87 -16.12 -11.70
C ALA A 74 3.59 -15.33 -10.40
N ALA A 75 2.40 -14.75 -10.30
CA ALA A 75 1.93 -14.14 -9.07
C ALA A 75 1.67 -15.25 -8.02
N HIS A 76 2.34 -15.16 -6.88
CA HIS A 76 2.12 -16.03 -5.74
C HIS A 76 1.21 -15.36 -4.69
N ASN A 77 0.61 -16.16 -3.81
CA ASN A 77 -0.31 -15.68 -2.76
C ASN A 77 -1.55 -14.93 -3.26
N VAL A 78 -1.97 -15.20 -4.49
CA VAL A 78 -3.21 -14.66 -5.06
C VAL A 78 -4.40 -15.34 -4.39
N LYS A 79 -5.25 -14.55 -3.74
CA LYS A 79 -6.53 -15.02 -3.17
C LYS A 79 -7.69 -14.36 -3.91
N ALA A 80 -8.68 -15.16 -4.25
CA ALA A 80 -9.97 -14.65 -4.68
C ALA A 80 -10.74 -14.17 -3.44
N TYR A 81 -11.31 -12.96 -3.53
CA TYR A 81 -12.17 -12.39 -2.51
C TYR A 81 -13.57 -12.20 -3.11
N SER A 82 -14.61 -12.45 -2.31
CA SER A 82 -15.96 -12.03 -2.68
C SER A 82 -16.04 -10.51 -2.74
N THR A 83 -16.94 -10.01 -3.58
CA THR A 83 -17.20 -8.57 -3.68
C THR A 83 -17.70 -8.06 -2.33
N MET A 84 -17.02 -7.03 -1.81
CA MET A 84 -17.44 -6.32 -0.61
C MET A 84 -18.77 -5.59 -0.85
N LEU A 85 -19.66 -5.59 0.15
CA LEU A 85 -20.89 -4.80 0.10
C LEU A 85 -20.57 -3.31 -0.01
N ASN A 86 -21.35 -2.56 -0.79
CA ASN A 86 -21.16 -1.11 -0.97
C ASN A 86 -21.23 -0.36 0.36
N GLN A 87 -22.22 -0.67 1.21
CA GLN A 87 -22.34 -0.07 2.55
C GLN A 87 -21.09 -0.29 3.40
N THR A 88 -20.48 -1.48 3.34
CA THR A 88 -19.23 -1.76 4.06
C THR A 88 -18.08 -0.94 3.50
N ARG A 89 -18.01 -0.75 2.18
CA ARG A 89 -17.01 0.11 1.54
C ARG A 89 -17.15 1.56 2.00
N ASP A 90 -18.37 2.09 2.00
CA ASP A 90 -18.65 3.48 2.42
C ASP A 90 -18.24 3.69 3.89
N MET A 91 -18.61 2.76 4.77
CA MET A 91 -18.19 2.79 6.18
C MET A 91 -16.67 2.77 6.35
N LEU A 92 -15.96 1.94 5.57
CA LEU A 92 -14.50 1.87 5.63
C LEU A 92 -13.85 3.15 5.08
N GLN A 93 -14.39 3.73 4.01
CA GLN A 93 -13.90 4.99 3.45
C GLN A 93 -14.10 6.14 4.43
N GLU A 94 -15.27 6.25 5.05
CA GLU A 94 -15.54 7.25 6.10
C GLU A 94 -14.58 7.08 7.28
N PHE A 95 -14.36 5.84 7.73
CA PHE A 95 -13.43 5.52 8.81
C PHE A 95 -11.98 5.90 8.48
N TYR A 96 -11.50 5.60 7.27
CA TYR A 96 -10.11 5.88 6.87
C TYR A 96 -9.88 7.32 6.39
N ARG A 97 -10.92 8.08 6.04
CA ARG A 97 -10.82 9.46 5.52
C ARG A 97 -9.87 10.36 6.32
N PRO A 98 -10.01 10.54 7.66
CA PRO A 98 -9.10 11.41 8.40
C PRO A 98 -7.64 10.91 8.39
N TRP A 99 -7.44 9.59 8.33
CA TRP A 99 -6.10 8.99 8.26
C TRP A 99 -5.46 9.19 6.89
N ASN A 100 -6.23 9.04 5.82
CA ASN A 100 -5.77 9.21 4.45
C ASN A 100 -5.52 10.68 4.11
N GLU A 101 -6.34 11.61 4.62
CA GLU A 101 -6.07 13.05 4.51
C GLU A 101 -4.75 13.44 5.20
N ARG A 102 -4.48 12.89 6.38
CA ARG A 102 -3.19 13.08 7.06
C ARG A 102 -2.05 12.43 6.28
N LEU A 103 -2.26 11.24 5.72
CA LEU A 103 -1.25 10.55 4.91
C LEU A 103 -0.91 11.36 3.65
N LYS A 104 -1.91 11.90 2.95
CA LYS A 104 -1.72 12.79 1.81
C LYS A 104 -0.77 13.94 2.14
N LYS A 105 -1.00 14.64 3.26
CA LYS A 105 -0.13 15.74 3.71
C LYS A 105 1.31 15.27 3.97
N LEU A 106 1.48 14.11 4.63
CA LEU A 106 2.80 13.51 4.84
C LEU A 106 3.49 13.13 3.52
N MET A 107 2.72 12.86 2.47
CA MET A 107 3.20 12.51 1.13
C MET A 107 3.33 13.71 0.18
N GLY A 108 3.35 14.94 0.71
CA GLY A 108 3.51 16.15 -0.10
C GLY A 108 2.26 16.52 -0.90
N ASP A 109 1.09 16.34 -0.30
CA ASP A 109 -0.23 16.67 -0.85
C ASP A 109 -0.63 15.87 -2.10
N ASP A 110 -0.06 14.68 -2.28
CA ASP A 110 -0.40 13.77 -3.38
C ASP A 110 -1.79 13.12 -3.20
N GLU A 111 -2.78 13.57 -3.98
CA GLU A 111 -4.18 13.13 -3.95
C GLU A 111 -4.36 11.61 -4.18
N ARG A 112 -3.36 10.96 -4.76
CA ARG A 112 -3.36 9.50 -4.96
C ARG A 112 -3.46 8.72 -3.64
N TRP A 113 -3.10 9.33 -2.51
CA TRP A 113 -3.24 8.74 -1.16
C TRP A 113 -4.64 8.92 -0.55
N LEU A 114 -5.62 9.44 -1.31
CA LEU A 114 -7.03 9.39 -0.93
C LEU A 114 -7.77 8.20 -1.53
N TRP A 115 -7.18 7.46 -2.49
CA TRP A 115 -7.84 6.34 -3.17
C TRP A 115 -9.19 6.70 -3.83
N GLY A 116 -9.33 7.96 -4.26
CA GLY A 116 -10.38 8.39 -5.19
C GLY A 116 -11.79 8.55 -4.61
N TYR A 117 -11.91 8.77 -3.29
CA TYR A 117 -13.18 9.04 -2.59
C TYR A 117 -13.17 10.38 -1.83
#